data_AF-A0A2D5XMI3-F1
#
_entry.id   AF-A0A2D5XMI3-F1
#
_cell.length_a   1.000
_cell.length_b   1.000
_cell.length_c   1.000
_cell.angle_alpha   90.00
_cell.angle_beta   90.00
_cell.angle_gamma   90.00
#
_symmetry.space_group_name_H-M   'P 1'
#
loop_
_entity.id
_entity.type
_entity.pdbx_description
1 polymer ?
#
loop_
_entity_poly.entity_id
_entity_poly.type
_entity_poly.pdbx_seq_one_letter_code
_entity_poly.pdbx_strand_id
1 'polypeptide(L)'
;MHPSNPSPDRRTILMAGAGGAATQILPDFLAARPYLGADLRVGLVGVGRQGRAMLVELGKFDEVTLVAYCDTDERRLRSASRRARGAQGYATQESMLAAHPDLDALLIATPTHLHREPCEEGLAAEKHIYCESPLAHTLADCRAITAAASSAGKVFQTGYQGRANPVYALARSFVRSGAIRDVVSLAAQSNQKNSWRTPSSDPAREKALNWRLDPEVSLGLPGELGAQQFDVLHWFTSKYPVRVEASGAVLAWRDGRKIPDTVHAKMTYKDGSQLDWSATLGNTYNGTQELLMGTMGTVRLAWSHGWLFKESDAPTQGWEVYANRQQFHNDEGITLIADATKLASQGKLKKGVGLPHPGLYYGLESFFQSIAKGSEVICSAEEGLRATAIAIKVQAALSTGMPQDIDESDLTSK
;
A
#
# COMPACT_ATOMS: atom_id res chain seq x y z
N MET A 1 38.75 66.25 39.80
CA MET A 1 37.54 66.68 40.54
C MET A 1 36.51 65.58 40.46
N HIS A 2 36.16 64.99 41.60
CA HIS A 2 34.92 64.24 41.88
C HIS A 2 33.68 65.14 41.67
N PRO A 3 32.40 64.67 41.82
CA PRO A 3 31.84 63.33 42.16
C PRO A 3 30.67 62.91 41.20
N SER A 4 30.01 61.74 41.27
CA SER A 4 29.22 61.20 42.39
C SER A 4 28.67 59.76 42.14
N ASN A 5 28.48 59.05 43.25
CA ASN A 5 27.98 57.67 43.51
C ASN A 5 26.45 57.50 43.26
N PRO A 6 25.80 56.29 43.33
CA PRO A 6 26.02 55.22 44.33
C PRO A 6 25.87 53.72 43.91
N SER A 7 26.17 52.89 44.92
CA SER A 7 26.42 51.44 45.14
C SER A 7 25.17 50.49 45.22
N PRO A 8 25.25 49.19 45.66
CA PRO A 8 26.36 48.23 45.80
C PRO A 8 26.13 46.79 45.22
N ASP A 9 27.27 46.14 44.99
CA ASP A 9 27.69 44.74 45.02
C ASP A 9 26.80 43.62 45.64
N ARG A 10 26.84 42.43 45.01
CA ARG A 10 27.27 41.15 45.61
C ARG A 10 27.56 40.10 44.54
N ARG A 11 28.83 40.07 44.11
CA ARG A 11 29.42 39.04 43.27
C ARG A 11 29.76 37.78 44.11
N THR A 12 29.58 36.62 43.48
CA THR A 12 30.42 35.42 43.62
C THR A 12 30.21 34.50 44.84
N ILE A 13 29.53 33.36 44.62
CA ILE A 13 30.04 32.04 45.04
C ILE A 13 29.83 31.06 43.89
N LEU A 14 30.94 30.54 43.36
CA LEU A 14 31.02 29.42 42.43
C LEU A 14 30.88 28.09 43.20
N MET A 15 30.28 27.09 42.53
CA MET A 15 30.55 25.64 42.62
C MET A 15 30.43 24.94 43.98
N ALA A 16 29.48 24.01 44.09
CA ALA A 16 29.74 22.55 44.15
C ALA A 16 28.55 21.78 44.76
N GLY A 17 28.03 20.82 43.98
CA GLY A 17 27.61 19.50 44.47
C GLY A 17 26.39 19.37 45.39
N ALA A 18 25.27 18.96 44.81
CA ALA A 18 24.48 17.84 45.31
C ALA A 18 23.63 17.30 44.14
N GLY A 19 24.06 16.18 43.59
CA GLY A 19 23.36 15.47 42.51
C GLY A 19 22.02 14.95 43.01
N GLY A 20 20.95 15.64 42.64
CA GLY A 20 19.65 15.01 42.47
C GLY A 20 19.59 14.50 41.04
N ALA A 21 19.68 13.19 40.85
CA ALA A 21 19.35 12.57 39.58
C ALA A 21 17.88 12.88 39.29
N ALA A 22 17.63 13.97 38.56
CA ALA A 22 16.40 14.10 37.81
C ALA A 22 16.47 12.98 36.78
N THR A 23 15.89 11.84 37.11
CA THR A 23 15.43 10.87 36.14
C THR A 23 14.54 11.64 35.19
N GLN A 24 15.12 12.11 34.09
CA GLN A 24 14.34 12.44 32.92
C GLN A 24 13.71 11.12 32.52
N ILE A 25 12.45 10.94 32.93
CA ILE A 25 11.55 10.03 32.27
C ILE A 25 11.39 10.63 30.87
N LEU A 26 12.36 10.32 30.00
CA LEU A 26 12.16 10.37 28.57
C LEU A 26 10.95 9.47 28.32
N PRO A 27 9.83 9.99 27.78
CA PRO A 27 8.82 9.09 27.27
C PRO A 27 9.49 8.32 26.14
N ASP A 28 9.64 7.01 26.34
CA ASP A 28 10.03 6.09 25.29
C ASP A 28 9.05 6.27 24.12
N PHE A 29 9.51 6.97 23.09
CA PHE A 29 8.99 6.84 21.73
C PHE A 29 9.54 5.57 21.07
N LEU A 30 9.71 4.50 21.85
CA LEU A 30 9.52 3.17 21.30
C LEU A 30 8.09 3.18 20.76
N ALA A 31 7.98 3.07 19.43
CA ALA A 31 6.71 2.82 18.78
C ALA A 31 6.01 1.72 19.58
N ALA A 32 4.93 2.06 20.29
CA ALA A 32 4.14 1.06 20.98
C ALA A 32 3.71 0.07 19.92
N ARG A 33 4.27 -1.15 19.98
CA ARG A 33 3.93 -2.21 19.05
C ARG A 33 2.43 -2.50 19.21
N PRO A 34 1.70 -2.72 18.11
CA PRO A 34 0.27 -2.90 18.17
C PRO A 34 -0.04 -4.14 19.00
N TYR A 35 -0.94 -3.97 19.97
CA TYR A 35 -1.48 -5.08 20.74
C TYR A 35 -2.63 -5.73 19.96
N LEU A 36 -2.41 -6.95 19.51
CA LEU A 36 -3.35 -7.78 18.76
C LEU A 36 -4.34 -8.47 19.70
N GLY A 37 -3.86 -8.93 20.86
CA GLY A 37 -4.64 -9.72 21.83
C GLY A 37 -4.72 -11.21 21.51
N ALA A 38 -3.85 -11.71 20.61
CA ALA A 38 -3.77 -13.11 20.22
C ALA A 38 -2.39 -13.43 19.63
N ASP A 39 -1.79 -14.56 20.04
CA ASP A 39 -0.53 -15.06 19.47
C ASP A 39 -0.80 -15.83 18.17
N LEU A 40 -0.39 -15.28 17.03
CA LEU A 40 -0.63 -15.85 15.71
C LEU A 40 0.62 -16.53 15.15
N ARG A 41 0.45 -17.73 14.60
CA ARG A 41 1.46 -18.53 13.92
C ARG A 41 1.26 -18.45 12.42
N VAL A 42 2.21 -17.85 11.70
CA VAL A 42 2.04 -17.54 10.28
C VAL A 42 3.07 -18.22 9.38
N GLY A 43 2.61 -18.63 8.20
CA GLY A 43 3.43 -19.12 7.09
C GLY A 43 3.56 -18.08 5.99
N LEU A 44 4.71 -18.01 5.31
CA LEU A 44 4.94 -17.11 4.17
C LEU A 44 5.20 -17.90 2.88
N VAL A 45 4.39 -17.66 1.85
CA VAL A 45 4.42 -18.36 0.57
C VAL A 45 4.98 -17.41 -0.49
N GLY A 46 6.18 -17.72 -0.97
CA GLY A 46 6.96 -16.86 -1.86
C GLY A 46 7.85 -15.87 -1.09
N VAL A 47 9.17 -16.10 -1.09
CA VAL A 47 10.18 -15.23 -0.46
C VAL A 47 11.01 -14.45 -1.50
N GLY A 48 10.31 -13.97 -2.52
CA GLY A 48 10.80 -13.00 -3.50
C GLY A 48 11.05 -11.61 -2.90
N ARG A 49 11.05 -10.56 -3.74
CA ARG A 49 11.24 -9.17 -3.25
C ARG A 49 10.16 -8.78 -2.22
N GLN A 50 8.90 -9.07 -2.54
CA GLN A 50 7.76 -8.71 -1.70
C GLN A 50 7.68 -9.55 -0.42
N GLY A 51 7.81 -10.88 -0.51
CA GLY A 51 7.88 -11.74 0.67
C GLY A 51 9.02 -11.36 1.62
N ARG A 52 10.20 -10.97 1.11
CA ARG A 52 11.28 -10.45 1.99
C ARG A 52 10.96 -9.10 2.62
N ALA A 53 10.14 -8.25 1.99
CA ALA A 53 9.63 -7.05 2.62
C ALA A 53 8.64 -7.41 3.74
N MET A 54 7.77 -8.39 3.52
CA MET A 54 6.89 -8.93 4.58
C MET A 54 7.69 -9.47 5.75
N LEU A 55 8.79 -10.21 5.53
CA LEU A 55 9.67 -10.67 6.62
C LEU A 55 10.21 -9.52 7.47
N VAL A 56 10.51 -8.37 6.87
CA VAL A 56 11.00 -7.19 7.59
C VAL A 56 9.89 -6.56 8.43
N GLU A 57 8.68 -6.46 7.87
CA GLU A 57 7.53 -5.88 8.58
C GLU A 57 7.01 -6.82 9.67
N LEU A 58 7.00 -8.13 9.44
CA LEU A 58 6.62 -9.15 10.42
C LEU A 58 7.43 -9.07 11.71
N GLY A 59 8.73 -8.79 11.62
CA GLY A 59 9.60 -8.62 12.81
C GLY A 59 9.23 -7.44 13.72
N LYS A 60 8.20 -6.68 13.39
CA LYS A 60 7.68 -5.55 14.19
C LYS A 60 6.46 -5.92 15.03
N PHE A 61 5.87 -7.11 14.83
CA PHE A 61 4.72 -7.61 15.58
C PHE A 61 5.17 -8.67 16.59
N ASP A 62 5.03 -8.40 17.89
CA ASP A 62 5.47 -9.32 18.94
C ASP A 62 4.56 -10.54 19.08
N GLU A 63 3.26 -10.35 18.83
CA GLU A 63 2.22 -11.39 18.90
C GLU A 63 2.07 -12.17 17.58
N VAL A 64 2.99 -12.01 16.63
CA VAL A 64 2.97 -12.76 15.36
C VAL A 64 4.29 -13.47 15.16
N THR A 65 4.24 -14.80 15.20
CA THR A 65 5.40 -15.67 14.99
C THR A 65 5.39 -16.22 13.58
N LEU A 66 6.39 -15.86 12.77
CA LEU A 66 6.69 -16.59 11.54
C LEU A 66 7.25 -17.97 11.90
N VAL A 67 6.52 -19.03 11.56
CA VAL A 67 6.91 -20.42 11.84
C VAL A 67 7.60 -21.06 10.65
N ALA A 68 7.12 -20.75 9.44
CA ALA A 68 7.63 -21.36 8.23
C ALA A 68 7.50 -20.46 7.01
N TYR A 69 8.30 -20.73 5.99
CA TYR A 69 8.22 -20.06 4.70
C TYR A 69 8.56 -21.02 3.56
N CYS A 70 8.05 -20.77 2.35
CA CYS A 70 8.37 -21.57 1.17
C CYS A 70 8.64 -20.72 -0.08
N ASP A 71 9.45 -21.25 -1.00
CA ASP A 71 9.72 -20.70 -2.33
C ASP A 71 10.37 -21.81 -3.18
N THR A 72 10.02 -21.88 -4.46
CA THR A 72 10.53 -22.89 -5.38
C THR A 72 11.98 -22.59 -5.83
N ASP A 73 12.48 -21.37 -5.65
CA ASP A 73 13.88 -21.02 -5.87
C ASP A 73 14.69 -21.16 -4.57
N GLU A 74 15.49 -22.22 -4.49
CA GLU A 74 16.35 -22.53 -3.34
C GLU A 74 17.29 -21.36 -2.97
N ARG A 75 17.69 -20.52 -3.93
CA ARG A 75 18.52 -19.34 -3.65
C ARG A 75 17.75 -18.29 -2.87
N ARG A 76 16.44 -18.16 -3.10
CA ARG A 76 15.56 -17.28 -2.32
C ARG A 76 15.35 -17.85 -0.92
N LEU A 77 15.15 -19.15 -0.77
CA LEU A 77 15.06 -19.81 0.54
C LEU A 77 16.30 -19.55 1.40
N ARG A 78 17.50 -19.74 0.84
CA ARG A 78 18.77 -19.44 1.51
C ARG A 78 18.96 -17.96 1.84
N SER A 79 18.43 -17.06 1.01
CA SER A 79 18.50 -15.62 1.26
C SER A 79 17.55 -15.18 2.38
N ALA A 80 16.37 -15.82 2.45
CA ALA A 80 15.32 -15.52 3.41
C ALA A 80 15.66 -15.95 4.84
N SER A 81 16.40 -17.04 5.02
CA SER A 81 16.79 -17.56 6.35
C SER A 81 17.48 -16.54 7.25
N ARG A 82 18.19 -15.56 6.67
CA ARG A 82 18.85 -14.47 7.40
C ARG A 82 17.87 -13.53 8.11
N ARG A 83 16.65 -13.41 7.57
CA ARG A 83 15.57 -12.54 8.06
C ARG A 83 14.49 -13.32 8.81
N ALA A 84 14.24 -14.56 8.39
CA ALA A 84 13.28 -15.48 8.97
C ALA A 84 13.89 -16.26 10.16
N ARG A 85 14.40 -15.55 11.17
CA ARG A 85 15.05 -16.19 12.34
C ARG A 85 14.04 -17.07 13.09
N GLY A 86 14.39 -18.34 13.28
CA GLY A 86 13.55 -19.31 13.99
C GLY A 86 12.47 -19.97 13.13
N ALA A 87 12.29 -19.55 11.87
CA ALA A 87 11.36 -20.17 10.94
C ALA A 87 12.06 -21.17 10.02
N GLN A 88 11.35 -22.22 9.61
CA GLN A 88 11.87 -23.25 8.71
C GLN A 88 11.50 -22.97 7.24
N GLY A 89 12.46 -23.17 6.33
CA GLY A 89 12.25 -23.03 4.89
C GLY A 89 11.84 -24.34 4.22
N TYR A 90 10.88 -24.28 3.31
CA TYR A 90 10.31 -25.42 2.58
C TYR A 90 10.31 -25.17 1.06
N ALA A 91 10.39 -26.24 0.27
CA ALA A 91 10.37 -26.13 -1.20
C ALA A 91 8.97 -25.82 -1.75
N THR A 92 7.91 -26.23 -1.05
CA THR A 92 6.51 -26.07 -1.48
C THR A 92 5.61 -25.66 -0.31
N GLN A 93 4.46 -25.07 -0.62
CA GLN A 93 3.41 -24.79 0.37
C GLN A 93 2.87 -26.08 0.99
N GLU A 94 2.64 -27.11 0.18
CA GLU A 94 2.17 -28.43 0.65
C GLU A 94 3.08 -29.02 1.74
N SER A 95 4.40 -29.09 1.49
CA SER A 95 5.34 -29.61 2.49
C SER A 95 5.43 -28.76 3.75
N MET A 96 5.24 -27.44 3.61
CA MET A 96 5.16 -26.52 4.74
C MET A 96 3.91 -26.77 5.59
N LEU A 97 2.73 -26.89 4.96
CA LEU A 97 1.46 -27.14 5.64
C LEU A 97 1.40 -28.53 6.28
N ALA A 98 2.00 -29.54 5.64
CA ALA A 98 2.12 -30.89 6.21
C ALA A 98 2.98 -30.92 7.48
N ALA A 99 4.07 -30.13 7.52
CA ALA A 99 4.94 -30.03 8.68
C ALA A 99 4.38 -29.12 9.78
N HIS A 100 3.58 -28.12 9.41
CA HIS A 100 2.99 -27.13 10.32
C HIS A 100 1.48 -27.00 10.13
N PRO A 101 0.70 -28.05 10.47
CA PRO A 101 -0.76 -27.97 10.42
C PRO A 101 -1.33 -26.98 11.44
N ASP A 102 -0.52 -26.55 12.41
CA ASP A 102 -0.81 -25.60 13.48
C ASP A 102 -0.64 -24.11 13.08
N LEU A 103 -0.36 -23.81 11.81
CA LEU A 103 -0.41 -22.43 11.32
C LEU A 103 -1.83 -21.87 11.39
N ASP A 104 -1.97 -20.60 11.77
CA ASP A 104 -3.25 -19.87 11.79
C ASP A 104 -3.52 -19.18 10.44
N ALA A 105 -2.46 -18.65 9.81
CA ALA A 105 -2.58 -17.86 8.60
C ALA A 105 -1.43 -18.09 7.61
N LEU A 106 -1.71 -17.86 6.32
CA LEU A 106 -0.72 -17.77 5.25
C LEU A 106 -0.69 -16.37 4.66
N LEU A 107 0.53 -15.89 4.40
CA LEU A 107 0.80 -14.68 3.63
C LEU A 107 1.29 -15.11 2.24
N ILE A 108 0.54 -14.78 1.19
CA ILE A 108 0.83 -15.16 -0.19
C ILE A 108 1.47 -13.97 -0.91
N ALA A 109 2.73 -14.13 -1.33
CA ALA A 109 3.53 -13.14 -2.05
C ALA A 109 4.23 -13.76 -3.28
N THR A 110 3.53 -14.68 -3.95
CA THR A 110 3.95 -15.32 -5.20
C THR A 110 3.78 -14.35 -6.39
N PRO A 111 4.26 -14.69 -7.60
CA PRO A 111 3.85 -14.00 -8.81
C PRO A 111 2.32 -13.96 -8.96
N THR A 112 1.76 -12.85 -9.45
CA THR A 112 0.32 -12.60 -9.58
C THR A 112 -0.45 -13.75 -10.25
N HIS A 113 0.11 -14.34 -11.31
CA HIS A 113 -0.52 -15.44 -12.04
C HIS A 113 -0.55 -16.78 -11.26
N LEU A 114 0.16 -16.86 -10.14
CA LEU A 114 0.23 -18.03 -9.26
C LEU A 114 -0.51 -17.81 -7.94
N HIS A 115 -1.34 -16.78 -7.80
CA HIS A 115 -2.04 -16.52 -6.53
C HIS A 115 -3.13 -17.55 -6.22
N ARG A 116 -3.80 -18.08 -7.26
CA ARG A 116 -4.98 -18.93 -7.10
C ARG A 116 -4.73 -20.19 -6.29
N GLU A 117 -3.82 -21.03 -6.76
CA GLU A 117 -3.53 -22.34 -6.15
C GLU A 117 -3.11 -22.21 -4.67
N PRO A 118 -2.13 -21.35 -4.30
CA PRO A 118 -1.79 -21.10 -2.91
C PRO A 118 -2.96 -20.62 -2.04
N CYS A 119 -3.83 -19.76 -2.58
CA CYS A 119 -5.01 -19.29 -1.87
C CYS A 119 -6.04 -20.40 -1.64
N GLU A 120 -6.40 -21.15 -2.69
CA GLU A 120 -7.37 -22.25 -2.61
C GLU A 120 -6.88 -23.36 -1.67
N GLU A 121 -5.61 -23.76 -1.78
CA GLU A 121 -4.99 -24.75 -0.88
C GLU A 121 -4.94 -24.27 0.57
N GLY A 122 -4.57 -23.02 0.80
CA GLY A 122 -4.50 -22.45 2.14
C GLY A 122 -5.86 -22.38 2.81
N LEU A 123 -6.90 -21.98 2.06
CA LEU A 123 -8.28 -21.96 2.53
C LEU A 123 -8.80 -23.37 2.80
N ALA A 124 -8.51 -24.33 1.92
CA ALA A 124 -8.86 -25.75 2.12
C ALA A 124 -8.15 -26.37 3.34
N ALA A 125 -6.96 -25.87 3.68
CA ALA A 125 -6.23 -26.20 4.90
C ALA A 125 -6.69 -25.39 6.13
N GLU A 126 -7.85 -24.72 6.04
CA GLU A 126 -8.49 -23.95 7.11
C GLU A 126 -7.66 -22.78 7.63
N LYS A 127 -6.85 -22.15 6.76
CA LYS A 127 -5.98 -21.00 7.10
C LYS A 127 -6.62 -19.67 6.74
N HIS A 128 -6.35 -18.64 7.57
CA HIS A 128 -6.59 -17.26 7.18
C HIS A 128 -5.60 -16.84 6.07
N ILE A 129 -6.02 -16.01 5.12
CA ILE A 129 -5.19 -15.65 3.96
C ILE A 129 -5.02 -14.13 3.84
N TYR A 130 -3.76 -13.70 3.77
CA TYR A 130 -3.40 -12.43 3.17
C TYR A 130 -2.83 -12.71 1.78
N CYS A 131 -3.45 -12.21 0.72
CA CYS A 131 -2.96 -12.36 -0.64
C CYS A 131 -2.50 -11.02 -1.18
N GLU A 132 -1.25 -10.92 -1.68
CA GLU A 132 -0.79 -9.70 -2.34
C GLU A 132 -1.66 -9.27 -3.51
N SER A 133 -1.59 -7.98 -3.84
CA SER A 133 -2.29 -7.40 -4.99
C SER A 133 -1.43 -7.44 -6.26
N PRO A 134 -2.05 -7.43 -7.45
CA PRO A 134 -3.48 -7.60 -7.70
C PRO A 134 -3.92 -9.04 -7.39
N LEU A 135 -5.24 -9.26 -7.22
CA LEU A 135 -5.76 -10.53 -6.68
C LEU A 135 -5.33 -11.74 -7.51
N ALA A 136 -5.43 -11.64 -8.84
CA ALA A 136 -4.92 -12.61 -9.80
C ALA A 136 -4.68 -11.95 -11.17
N HIS A 137 -4.19 -12.72 -12.14
CA HIS A 137 -3.95 -12.21 -13.51
C HIS A 137 -5.13 -12.40 -14.47
N THR A 138 -6.14 -13.19 -14.12
CA THR A 138 -7.36 -13.40 -14.93
C THR A 138 -8.61 -13.17 -14.10
N LEU A 139 -9.72 -12.81 -14.76
CA LEU A 139 -11.02 -12.72 -14.10
C LEU A 139 -11.48 -14.08 -13.57
N ALA A 140 -11.20 -15.16 -14.30
CA ALA A 140 -11.54 -16.52 -13.89
C ALA A 140 -10.86 -16.88 -12.55
N ASP A 141 -9.57 -16.58 -12.41
CA ASP A 141 -8.85 -16.83 -11.17
C ASP A 141 -9.29 -15.90 -10.04
N CYS A 142 -9.59 -14.63 -10.33
CA CYS A 142 -10.17 -13.72 -9.33
C CYS A 142 -11.48 -14.27 -8.77
N ARG A 143 -12.38 -14.76 -9.65
CA ARG A 143 -13.65 -15.37 -9.25
C ARG A 143 -13.44 -16.62 -8.43
N ALA A 144 -12.52 -17.49 -8.84
CA ALA A 144 -12.22 -18.73 -8.14
C ALA A 144 -11.69 -18.47 -6.72
N ILE A 145 -10.72 -17.55 -6.57
CA ILE A 145 -10.21 -17.13 -5.26
C ILE A 145 -11.33 -16.53 -4.40
N THR A 146 -12.18 -15.68 -4.98
CA THR A 146 -13.27 -15.03 -4.24
C THR A 146 -14.34 -16.03 -3.79
N ALA A 147 -14.66 -17.02 -4.63
CA ALA A 147 -15.58 -18.10 -4.29
C ALA A 147 -15.04 -18.99 -3.16
N ALA A 148 -13.75 -19.35 -3.23
CA ALA A 148 -13.08 -20.10 -2.17
C ALA A 148 -13.07 -19.31 -0.85
N ALA A 149 -12.68 -18.03 -0.89
CA ALA A 149 -12.64 -17.16 0.28
C ALA A 149 -14.02 -17.03 0.94
N SER A 150 -15.08 -16.88 0.14
CA SER A 150 -16.46 -16.78 0.63
C SER A 150 -16.96 -18.07 1.29
N SER A 151 -16.43 -19.23 0.88
CA SER A 151 -16.89 -20.54 1.35
C SER A 151 -16.13 -21.05 2.57
N ALA A 152 -14.91 -20.57 2.80
CA ALA A 152 -14.00 -21.13 3.82
C ALA A 152 -14.34 -20.72 5.27
N GLY A 153 -15.14 -19.67 5.48
CA GLY A 153 -15.37 -19.13 6.84
C GLY A 153 -14.11 -18.57 7.51
N LYS A 154 -13.07 -18.25 6.71
CA LYS A 154 -11.80 -17.68 7.16
C LYS A 154 -11.67 -16.22 6.74
N VAL A 155 -11.00 -15.42 7.56
CA VAL A 155 -10.50 -14.10 7.16
C VAL A 155 -9.65 -14.22 5.89
N PHE A 156 -10.05 -13.49 4.85
CA PHE A 156 -9.29 -13.29 3.63
C PHE A 156 -9.13 -11.79 3.38
N GLN A 157 -7.88 -11.32 3.23
CA GLN A 157 -7.58 -9.94 2.89
C GLN A 157 -6.71 -9.86 1.63
N THR A 158 -7.13 -9.02 0.68
CA THR A 158 -6.31 -8.67 -0.48
C THR A 158 -5.36 -7.52 -0.15
N GLY A 159 -4.14 -7.57 -0.68
CA GLY A 159 -3.01 -6.68 -0.36
C GLY A 159 -3.10 -5.27 -0.93
N TYR A 160 -4.29 -4.69 -1.04
CA TYR A 160 -4.50 -3.30 -1.45
C TYR A 160 -4.18 -2.33 -0.30
N GLN A 161 -2.88 -2.06 -0.14
CA GLN A 161 -2.29 -1.34 0.99
C GLN A 161 -2.77 0.12 1.12
N GLY A 162 -3.26 0.73 0.04
CA GLY A 162 -3.84 2.08 0.08
C GLY A 162 -5.03 2.20 1.05
N ARG A 163 -5.78 1.12 1.25
CA ARG A 163 -6.91 1.08 2.20
C ARG A 163 -6.48 0.99 3.66
N ALA A 164 -5.31 0.40 3.92
CA ALA A 164 -4.72 0.31 5.25
C ALA A 164 -4.02 1.61 5.66
N ASN A 165 -3.73 2.48 4.69
CA ASN A 165 -2.88 3.64 4.88
C ASN A 165 -3.61 4.72 5.71
N PRO A 166 -3.10 5.12 6.89
CA PRO A 166 -3.76 6.09 7.75
C PRO A 166 -3.95 7.49 7.12
N VAL A 167 -3.04 7.91 6.24
CA VAL A 167 -3.17 9.16 5.49
C VAL A 167 -4.35 9.08 4.52
N TYR A 168 -4.54 7.94 3.87
CA TYR A 168 -5.61 7.73 2.90
C TYR A 168 -6.95 7.58 3.63
N ALA A 169 -6.99 6.87 4.76
CA ALA A 169 -8.17 6.80 5.62
C ALA A 169 -8.61 8.19 6.10
N LEU A 170 -7.68 9.04 6.54
CA LEU A 170 -7.96 10.42 6.92
C LEU A 170 -8.47 11.23 5.71
N ALA A 171 -7.78 11.18 4.58
CA ALA A 171 -8.18 11.91 3.37
C ALA A 171 -9.58 11.51 2.90
N ARG A 172 -9.90 10.21 2.97
CA ARG A 172 -11.23 9.70 2.64
C ARG A 172 -12.31 10.27 3.55
N SER A 173 -12.01 10.53 4.82
CA SER A 173 -12.97 11.17 5.74
C SER A 173 -13.36 12.58 5.26
N PHE A 174 -12.41 13.36 4.73
CA PHE A 174 -12.68 14.68 4.13
C PHE A 174 -13.49 14.59 2.84
N VAL A 175 -13.19 13.61 1.98
CA VAL A 175 -13.99 13.38 0.77
C VAL A 175 -15.43 13.01 1.14
N ARG A 176 -15.62 12.11 2.10
CA ARG A 176 -16.95 11.70 2.59
C ARG A 176 -17.71 12.80 3.30
N SER A 177 -17.03 13.74 3.96
CA SER A 177 -17.68 14.90 4.58
C SER A 177 -18.03 16.01 3.57
N GLY A 178 -17.75 15.80 2.28
CA GLY A 178 -18.03 16.77 1.22
C GLY A 178 -17.04 17.93 1.16
N ALA A 179 -15.82 17.78 1.70
CA ALA A 179 -14.81 18.85 1.69
C ALA A 179 -14.42 19.29 0.27
N ILE A 180 -14.47 18.37 -0.70
CA ILE A 180 -14.22 18.67 -2.13
C ILE A 180 -15.49 18.70 -2.98
N ARG A 181 -16.67 18.45 -2.39
CA ARG A 181 -17.97 18.31 -3.09
C ARG A 181 -17.90 17.30 -4.24
N ASP A 182 -18.56 17.60 -5.37
CA ASP A 182 -18.72 16.69 -6.49
C ASP A 182 -17.40 16.51 -7.23
N VAL A 183 -16.94 15.27 -7.34
CA VAL A 183 -15.72 14.93 -8.10
C VAL A 183 -15.97 15.14 -9.59
N VAL A 184 -15.15 15.97 -10.22
CA VAL A 184 -15.22 16.32 -11.64
C VAL A 184 -14.13 15.66 -12.47
N SER A 185 -12.95 15.40 -11.89
CA SER A 185 -11.82 14.78 -12.57
C SER A 185 -10.98 13.97 -11.60
N LEU A 186 -10.46 12.84 -12.08
CA LEU A 186 -9.53 11.99 -11.36
C LEU A 186 -8.24 11.89 -12.18
N ALA A 187 -7.10 11.90 -11.50
CA ALA A 187 -5.83 11.62 -12.13
C ALA A 187 -4.97 10.74 -11.21
N ALA A 188 -4.19 9.85 -11.80
CA ALA A 188 -3.22 9.07 -11.05
C ALA A 188 -1.98 8.79 -11.90
N GLN A 189 -0.83 8.73 -11.24
CA GLN A 189 0.43 8.38 -11.89
C GLN A 189 1.28 7.45 -11.04
N SER A 190 2.10 6.62 -11.69
CA SER A 190 3.22 5.93 -11.04
C SER A 190 4.50 6.02 -11.88
N ASN A 191 5.38 6.93 -11.46
CA ASN A 191 6.66 7.17 -12.12
C ASN A 191 7.80 6.56 -11.32
N GLN A 192 8.51 5.62 -11.93
CA GLN A 192 9.69 4.97 -11.37
C GLN A 192 10.80 4.90 -12.43
N LYS A 193 12.05 4.80 -12.01
CA LYS A 193 13.17 4.45 -12.92
C LYS A 193 13.68 3.07 -12.56
N ASN A 194 13.03 2.05 -13.09
CA ASN A 194 13.27 0.66 -12.71
C ASN A 194 13.02 -0.29 -13.89
N SER A 195 14.05 -0.97 -14.36
CA SER A 195 13.92 -1.91 -15.48
C SER A 195 12.96 -3.09 -15.20
N TRP A 196 12.72 -3.44 -13.93
CA TRP A 196 12.11 -4.71 -13.49
C TRP A 196 12.91 -5.98 -13.84
N ARG A 197 13.85 -5.91 -14.77
CA ARG A 197 14.66 -7.04 -15.19
C ARG A 197 15.63 -7.48 -14.09
N THR A 198 15.62 -8.76 -13.77
CA THR A 198 16.58 -9.42 -12.90
C THR A 198 17.37 -10.45 -13.71
N PRO A 199 18.66 -10.22 -13.97
CA PRO A 199 19.45 -11.14 -14.80
C PRO A 199 19.70 -12.47 -14.07
N SER A 200 19.82 -13.54 -14.84
CA SER A 200 20.24 -14.87 -14.37
C SER A 200 20.95 -15.60 -15.51
N SER A 201 22.04 -16.32 -15.21
CA SER A 201 22.75 -17.14 -16.20
C SER A 201 22.02 -18.44 -16.56
N ASP A 202 21.06 -18.84 -15.72
CA ASP A 202 20.15 -19.95 -15.97
C ASP A 202 18.89 -19.42 -16.67
N PRO A 203 18.60 -19.85 -17.93
CA PRO A 203 17.46 -19.36 -18.71
C PRO A 203 16.09 -19.65 -18.08
N ALA A 204 15.90 -20.82 -17.47
CA ALA A 204 14.62 -21.18 -16.86
C ALA A 204 14.34 -20.28 -15.66
N ARG A 205 15.38 -20.07 -14.84
CA ARG A 205 15.32 -19.13 -13.72
C ARG A 205 15.17 -17.69 -14.19
N GLU A 206 15.85 -17.28 -15.26
CA GLU A 206 15.70 -15.93 -15.82
C GLU A 206 14.26 -15.69 -16.26
N LYS A 207 13.62 -16.64 -16.94
CA LYS A 207 12.20 -16.56 -17.29
C LYS A 207 11.33 -16.41 -16.04
N ALA A 208 11.51 -17.28 -15.03
CA ALA A 208 10.74 -17.25 -13.80
C ALA A 208 10.92 -15.94 -12.99
N LEU A 209 12.11 -15.37 -12.96
CA LEU A 209 12.38 -14.09 -12.29
C LEU A 209 11.71 -12.90 -13.00
N ASN A 210 11.58 -12.97 -14.31
CA ASN A 210 11.15 -11.87 -15.17
C ASN A 210 9.72 -12.02 -15.68
N TRP A 211 8.87 -12.78 -14.99
CA TRP A 211 7.47 -12.99 -15.36
C TRP A 211 6.69 -11.69 -15.60
N ARG A 212 7.05 -10.58 -14.93
CA ARG A 212 6.44 -9.26 -15.17
C ARG A 212 6.65 -8.73 -16.59
N LEU A 213 7.65 -9.23 -17.29
CA LEU A 213 7.99 -8.88 -18.67
C LEU A 213 7.41 -9.88 -19.68
N ASP A 214 6.74 -10.93 -19.21
CA ASP A 214 6.10 -11.96 -20.03
C ASP A 214 4.63 -11.58 -20.29
N PRO A 215 4.24 -11.31 -21.56
CA PRO A 215 2.88 -10.92 -21.90
C PRO A 215 1.84 -12.01 -21.68
N GLU A 216 2.23 -13.28 -21.50
CA GLU A 216 1.28 -14.37 -21.27
C GLU A 216 0.76 -14.39 -19.82
N VAL A 217 1.53 -13.85 -18.87
CA VAL A 217 1.23 -13.99 -17.43
C VAL A 217 1.29 -12.68 -16.65
N SER A 218 1.69 -11.58 -17.29
CA SER A 218 1.79 -10.26 -16.66
C SER A 218 0.59 -9.38 -16.99
N LEU A 219 0.11 -8.65 -15.99
CA LEU A 219 -0.85 -7.55 -16.17
C LEU A 219 -0.18 -6.21 -16.50
N GLY A 220 1.13 -6.21 -16.77
CA GLY A 220 1.90 -5.03 -17.09
C GLY A 220 1.87 -3.96 -15.99
N LEU A 221 2.17 -2.72 -16.36
CA LEU A 221 2.05 -1.59 -15.43
C LEU A 221 0.63 -1.41 -14.86
N PRO A 222 -0.47 -1.62 -15.63
CA PRO A 222 -1.82 -1.48 -15.07
C PRO A 222 -2.09 -2.39 -13.88
N GLY A 223 -1.69 -3.66 -13.93
CA GLY A 223 -1.87 -4.56 -12.79
C GLY A 223 -0.85 -4.36 -11.68
N GLU A 224 0.43 -4.25 -12.03
CA GLU A 224 1.50 -4.28 -11.03
C GLU A 224 1.68 -2.96 -10.27
N LEU A 225 1.24 -1.83 -10.86
CA LEU A 225 1.28 -0.51 -10.24
C LEU A 225 -0.11 0.14 -10.17
N GLY A 226 -0.84 0.11 -11.29
CA GLY A 226 -2.12 0.81 -11.44
C GLY A 226 -3.20 0.28 -10.52
N ALA A 227 -3.29 -1.04 -10.31
CA ALA A 227 -4.35 -1.67 -9.54
C ALA A 227 -4.49 -1.10 -8.12
N GLN A 228 -3.38 -0.77 -7.45
CA GLN A 228 -3.39 -0.12 -6.14
C GLN A 228 -4.06 1.26 -6.18
N GLN A 229 -3.80 2.04 -7.23
CA GLN A 229 -4.36 3.38 -7.42
C GLN A 229 -5.82 3.30 -7.85
N PHE A 230 -6.16 2.34 -8.72
CA PHE A 230 -7.55 2.09 -9.13
C PHE A 230 -8.41 1.74 -7.92
N ASP A 231 -7.94 0.84 -7.06
CA ASP A 231 -8.63 0.50 -5.82
C ASP A 231 -8.89 1.72 -4.93
N VAL A 232 -7.86 2.55 -4.67
CA VAL A 232 -8.00 3.75 -3.84
C VAL A 232 -9.06 4.70 -4.42
N LEU A 233 -9.02 4.98 -5.73
CA LEU A 233 -9.95 5.92 -6.35
C LEU A 233 -11.39 5.40 -6.34
N HIS A 234 -11.60 4.11 -6.60
CA HIS A 234 -12.92 3.48 -6.47
C HIS A 234 -13.39 3.44 -5.01
N TRP A 235 -12.49 3.21 -4.05
CA TRP A 235 -12.80 3.22 -2.62
C TRP A 235 -13.25 4.60 -2.12
N PHE A 236 -12.66 5.66 -2.65
CA PHE A 236 -13.02 7.04 -2.29
C PHE A 236 -14.34 7.49 -2.92
N THR A 237 -14.58 7.11 -4.17
CA THR A 237 -15.73 7.60 -4.96
C THR A 237 -16.93 6.66 -4.93
N SER A 238 -16.72 5.38 -4.63
CA SER A 238 -17.70 4.30 -4.82
C SER A 238 -18.24 4.21 -6.25
N LYS A 239 -17.43 4.65 -7.22
CA LYS A 239 -17.74 4.59 -8.66
C LYS A 239 -16.75 3.65 -9.35
N TYR A 240 -17.19 3.04 -10.44
CA TYR A 240 -16.35 2.21 -11.31
C TYR A 240 -16.49 2.69 -12.76
N PRO A 241 -15.41 2.64 -13.56
CA PRO A 241 -15.47 3.01 -14.96
C PRO A 241 -16.32 2.01 -15.75
N VAL A 242 -16.95 2.50 -16.82
CA VAL A 242 -17.73 1.70 -17.78
C VAL A 242 -16.95 1.45 -19.07
N ARG A 243 -15.88 2.21 -19.31
CA ARG A 243 -15.05 2.11 -20.52
C ARG A 243 -13.62 2.50 -20.23
N VAL A 244 -12.67 1.81 -20.87
CA VAL A 244 -11.24 2.09 -20.79
C VAL A 244 -10.63 2.18 -22.17
N GLU A 245 -9.74 3.15 -22.37
CA GLU A 245 -8.91 3.33 -23.55
C GLU A 245 -7.46 3.46 -23.09
N ALA A 246 -6.51 2.76 -23.72
CA ALA A 246 -5.13 2.79 -23.28
C ALA A 246 -4.13 2.68 -24.44
N SER A 247 -2.96 3.29 -24.28
CA SER A 247 -1.82 3.15 -25.19
C SER A 247 -0.51 3.10 -24.41
N GLY A 248 0.51 2.48 -24.99
CA GLY A 248 1.81 2.34 -24.35
C GLY A 248 2.90 1.88 -25.30
N ALA A 249 4.15 2.08 -24.89
CA ALA A 249 5.32 1.69 -25.67
C ALA A 249 6.50 1.32 -24.76
N VAL A 250 7.52 0.70 -25.35
CA VAL A 250 8.85 0.52 -24.74
C VAL A 250 9.72 1.69 -25.16
N LEU A 251 9.94 2.63 -24.24
CA LEU A 251 10.64 3.89 -24.50
C LEU A 251 12.00 3.97 -23.79
N ALA A 252 12.12 3.39 -22.59
CA ALA A 252 13.29 3.54 -21.74
C ALA A 252 14.22 2.32 -21.79
N TRP A 253 13.67 1.10 -21.78
CA TRP A 253 14.42 -0.12 -21.56
C TRP A 253 14.38 -1.05 -22.78
N ARG A 254 15.39 -0.93 -23.65
CA ARG A 254 15.51 -1.69 -24.91
C ARG A 254 16.15 -3.08 -24.70
N ASP A 255 15.59 -3.88 -23.80
CA ASP A 255 16.12 -5.20 -23.41
C ASP A 255 15.32 -6.39 -23.99
N GLY A 256 14.58 -6.14 -25.08
CA GLY A 256 13.78 -7.15 -25.78
C GLY A 256 12.43 -7.44 -25.12
N ARG A 257 12.04 -6.71 -24.07
CA ARG A 257 10.70 -6.82 -23.47
C ARG A 257 9.60 -6.54 -24.49
N LYS A 258 8.44 -7.18 -24.28
CA LYS A 258 7.21 -6.91 -25.04
C LYS A 258 6.19 -6.08 -24.25
N ILE A 259 6.28 -6.13 -22.92
CA ILE A 259 5.45 -5.31 -22.03
C ILE A 259 5.89 -3.83 -22.14
N PRO A 260 4.97 -2.89 -22.41
CA PRO A 260 5.25 -1.47 -22.38
C PRO A 260 5.86 -1.01 -21.06
N ASP A 261 6.87 -0.15 -21.14
CA ASP A 261 7.51 0.47 -19.96
C ASP A 261 7.01 1.89 -19.69
N THR A 262 6.17 2.42 -20.57
CA THR A 262 5.48 3.69 -20.44
C THR A 262 4.06 3.54 -21.00
N VAL A 263 3.05 3.87 -20.19
CA VAL A 263 1.63 3.62 -20.45
C VAL A 263 0.80 4.83 -20.06
N HIS A 264 -0.23 5.11 -20.84
CA HIS A 264 -1.33 6.02 -20.53
C HIS A 264 -2.66 5.29 -20.71
N ALA A 265 -3.60 5.51 -19.78
CA ALA A 265 -4.95 4.99 -19.86
C ALA A 265 -5.95 6.07 -19.43
N LYS A 266 -7.09 6.10 -20.10
CA LYS A 266 -8.25 6.93 -19.75
C LYS A 266 -9.41 6.00 -19.42
N MET A 267 -10.06 6.23 -18.29
CA MET A 267 -11.22 5.48 -17.85
C MET A 267 -12.41 6.41 -17.71
N THR A 268 -13.52 6.08 -18.38
CA THR A 268 -14.74 6.87 -18.38
C THR A 268 -15.76 6.25 -17.46
N TYR A 269 -16.37 7.05 -16.60
CA TYR A 269 -17.44 6.65 -15.68
C TYR A 269 -18.82 6.94 -16.26
N LYS A 270 -19.86 6.33 -15.67
CA LYS A 270 -21.25 6.45 -16.13
C LYS A 270 -21.78 7.89 -16.18
N ASP A 271 -21.30 8.74 -15.27
CA ASP A 271 -21.67 10.16 -15.19
C ASP A 271 -20.84 11.07 -16.11
N GLY A 272 -19.94 10.49 -16.92
CA GLY A 272 -19.06 11.21 -17.83
C GLY A 272 -17.77 11.72 -17.19
N SER A 273 -17.60 11.61 -15.87
CA SER A 273 -16.31 11.89 -15.23
C SER A 273 -15.24 10.90 -15.72
N GLN A 274 -13.98 11.31 -15.63
CA GLN A 274 -12.86 10.54 -16.18
C GLN A 274 -11.71 10.41 -15.18
N LEU A 275 -11.02 9.28 -15.27
CA LEU A 275 -9.72 9.03 -14.67
C LEU A 275 -8.65 8.98 -15.76
N ASP A 276 -7.70 9.91 -15.71
CA ASP A 276 -6.46 9.83 -16.47
C ASP A 276 -5.37 9.15 -15.63
N TRP A 277 -4.90 7.99 -16.09
CA TRP A 277 -3.84 7.23 -15.46
C TRP A 277 -2.60 7.15 -16.33
N SER A 278 -1.42 7.29 -15.72
CA SER A 278 -0.15 7.06 -16.41
C SER A 278 0.85 6.32 -15.55
N ALA A 279 1.76 5.57 -16.18
CA ALA A 279 2.90 5.00 -15.49
C ALA A 279 4.11 4.93 -16.40
N THR A 280 5.30 5.11 -15.83
CA THR A 280 6.55 4.88 -16.54
C THR A 280 7.58 4.24 -15.63
N LEU A 281 8.39 3.37 -16.23
CA LEU A 281 9.59 2.79 -15.65
C LEU A 281 10.86 3.56 -16.07
N GLY A 282 10.73 4.64 -16.83
CA GLY A 282 11.86 5.42 -17.35
C GLY A 282 12.29 6.62 -16.51
N ASN A 283 11.44 7.11 -15.59
CA ASN A 283 11.67 8.37 -14.87
C ASN A 283 10.99 8.35 -13.49
N THR A 284 11.64 8.93 -12.46
CA THR A 284 11.12 9.00 -11.08
C THR A 284 10.43 10.31 -10.73
N TYR A 285 10.46 11.33 -11.59
CA TYR A 285 9.91 12.64 -11.26
C TYR A 285 8.42 12.57 -10.91
N ASN A 286 8.02 13.26 -9.84
CA ASN A 286 6.70 13.23 -9.19
C ASN A 286 6.21 11.86 -8.67
N GLY A 287 6.96 10.77 -8.88
CA GLY A 287 6.70 9.48 -8.23
C GLY A 287 5.28 8.94 -8.46
N THR A 288 4.74 8.29 -7.43
CA THR A 288 3.36 7.77 -7.40
C THR A 288 2.43 8.75 -6.69
N GLN A 289 1.36 9.17 -7.37
CA GLN A 289 0.38 10.13 -6.84
C GLN A 289 -1.02 9.85 -7.36
N GLU A 290 -2.02 10.23 -6.56
CA GLU A 290 -3.43 10.27 -6.93
C GLU A 290 -4.01 11.66 -6.68
N LEU A 291 -4.92 12.10 -7.54
CA LEU A 291 -5.65 13.36 -7.46
C LEU A 291 -7.16 13.08 -7.56
N LEU A 292 -7.92 13.61 -6.61
CA LEU A 292 -9.37 13.68 -6.66
C LEU A 292 -9.76 15.15 -6.69
N MET A 293 -10.13 15.64 -7.88
CA MET A 293 -10.49 17.03 -8.11
C MET A 293 -12.00 17.15 -8.07
N GLY A 294 -12.51 17.85 -7.06
CA GLY A 294 -13.92 18.15 -6.91
C GLY A 294 -14.21 19.64 -7.04
N THR A 295 -15.49 20.00 -7.11
CA THR A 295 -15.93 21.37 -7.37
C THR A 295 -15.48 22.39 -6.31
N MET A 296 -15.14 21.95 -5.09
CA MET A 296 -14.71 22.84 -3.99
C MET A 296 -13.30 22.54 -3.46
N GLY A 297 -12.58 21.64 -4.12
CA GLY A 297 -11.18 21.40 -3.78
C GLY A 297 -10.62 20.12 -4.38
N THR A 298 -9.33 19.92 -4.15
CA THR A 298 -8.58 18.77 -4.64
C THR A 298 -7.91 18.04 -3.49
N VAL A 299 -8.12 16.72 -3.39
CA VAL A 299 -7.31 15.84 -2.56
C VAL A 299 -6.16 15.29 -3.39
N ARG A 300 -4.92 15.53 -2.94
CA ARG A 300 -3.70 14.95 -3.52
C ARG A 300 -3.10 13.94 -2.56
N LEU A 301 -2.83 12.75 -3.03
CA LEU A 301 -2.24 11.66 -2.26
C LEU A 301 -0.91 11.23 -2.89
N ALA A 302 0.06 10.90 -2.04
CA ALA A 302 1.41 10.48 -2.45
C ALA A 302 1.96 9.39 -1.52
N TRP A 303 1.10 8.46 -1.10
CA TRP A 303 1.35 7.32 -0.20
C TRP A 303 1.81 7.69 1.20
N SER A 304 2.98 8.31 1.31
CA SER A 304 3.53 8.81 2.57
C SER A 304 2.89 10.12 3.06
N HIS A 305 2.22 10.85 2.17
CA HIS A 305 1.67 12.19 2.42
C HIS A 305 0.35 12.40 1.69
N GLY A 306 -0.45 13.34 2.19
CA GLY A 306 -1.69 13.79 1.57
C GLY A 306 -1.92 15.28 1.78
N TRP A 307 -2.62 15.92 0.86
CA TRP A 307 -2.97 17.33 0.92
C TRP A 307 -4.41 17.57 0.46
N LEU A 308 -5.05 18.56 1.05
CA LEU A 308 -6.30 19.15 0.57
C LEU A 308 -6.04 20.59 0.10
N PHE A 309 -6.29 20.84 -1.17
CA PHE A 309 -6.29 22.18 -1.76
C PHE A 309 -7.73 22.64 -1.86
N LYS A 310 -8.06 23.80 -1.30
CA LYS A 310 -9.43 24.32 -1.34
C LYS A 310 -9.55 25.34 -2.46
N GLU A 311 -10.69 25.31 -3.15
CA GLU A 311 -11.04 26.38 -4.08
C GLU A 311 -11.25 27.69 -3.32
N SER A 312 -11.06 28.81 -4.02
CA SER A 312 -11.18 30.15 -3.42
C SER A 312 -12.60 30.47 -2.91
N ASP A 313 -13.62 29.84 -3.50
CA ASP A 313 -15.03 29.94 -3.14
C ASP A 313 -15.51 28.78 -2.25
N ALA A 314 -14.60 27.88 -1.83
CA ALA A 314 -14.94 26.77 -0.96
C ALA A 314 -15.37 27.25 0.43
N PRO A 315 -16.51 26.79 0.97
CA PRO A 315 -16.99 27.22 2.28
C PRO A 315 -16.02 26.82 3.38
N THR A 316 -15.78 27.71 4.34
CA THR A 316 -14.96 27.43 5.52
C THR A 316 -15.70 26.51 6.49
N GLN A 317 -14.97 25.57 7.08
CA GLN A 317 -15.49 24.56 8.00
C GLN A 317 -14.97 24.74 9.45
N GLY A 318 -14.23 25.83 9.70
CA GLY A 318 -13.72 26.26 11.01
C GLY A 318 -12.45 25.55 11.47
N TRP A 319 -12.22 24.31 11.05
CA TRP A 319 -11.02 23.54 11.44
C TRP A 319 -9.75 24.00 10.69
N GLU A 320 -9.89 24.70 9.56
CA GLU A 320 -8.79 25.07 8.67
C GLU A 320 -7.79 26.06 9.29
N VAL A 321 -8.18 26.76 10.36
CA VAL A 321 -7.33 27.70 11.09
C VAL A 321 -6.25 27.01 11.92
N TYR A 322 -6.46 25.73 12.26
CA TYR A 322 -5.51 24.92 13.02
C TYR A 322 -4.69 23.98 12.12
N ALA A 323 -4.95 24.00 10.82
CA ALA A 323 -4.37 23.05 9.89
C ALA A 323 -2.97 23.48 9.44
N ASN A 324 -2.04 22.52 9.39
CA ASN A 324 -0.73 22.75 8.82
C ASN A 324 -0.83 22.93 7.30
N ARG A 325 -0.09 23.89 6.75
CA ARG A 325 -0.10 24.22 5.32
C ARG A 325 1.27 24.05 4.71
N GLN A 326 1.28 23.72 3.43
CA GLN A 326 2.49 23.60 2.61
C GLN A 326 2.28 24.34 1.29
N GLN A 327 3.25 25.19 0.94
CA GLN A 327 3.25 25.91 -0.33
C GLN A 327 3.73 24.99 -1.47
N PHE A 328 3.03 25.05 -2.60
CA PHE A 328 3.33 24.38 -3.86
C PHE A 328 3.27 25.40 -4.99
N HIS A 329 4.40 26.03 -5.33
CA HIS A 329 4.42 27.14 -6.28
C HIS A 329 3.38 28.22 -5.90
N ASN A 330 2.29 28.34 -6.65
CA ASN A 330 1.22 29.32 -6.41
C ASN A 330 0.08 28.77 -5.53
N ASP A 331 0.04 27.47 -5.29
CA ASP A 331 -1.02 26.81 -4.51
C ASP A 331 -0.60 26.57 -3.07
N GLU A 332 -1.58 26.55 -2.16
CA GLU A 332 -1.36 26.19 -0.76
C GLU A 332 -2.19 24.94 -0.40
N GLY A 333 -1.50 23.87 -0.01
CA GLY A 333 -2.13 22.60 0.38
C GLY A 333 -2.18 22.44 1.88
N ILE A 334 -3.37 22.16 2.42
CA ILE A 334 -3.56 21.73 3.80
C ILE A 334 -3.01 20.31 3.94
N THR A 335 -2.01 20.10 4.79
CA THR A 335 -1.39 18.78 4.99
C THR A 335 -2.32 17.85 5.77
N LEU A 336 -2.59 16.68 5.22
CA LEU A 336 -3.38 15.63 5.84
C LEU A 336 -2.46 14.72 6.65
N ILE A 337 -2.31 15.04 7.93
CA ILE A 337 -1.43 14.31 8.86
C ILE A 337 -2.30 13.41 9.74
N ALA A 338 -2.07 12.09 9.70
CA ALA A 338 -2.69 11.16 10.63
C ALA A 338 -2.28 11.51 12.08
N ASP A 339 -3.23 11.49 13.01
CA ASP A 339 -3.04 11.91 14.42
C ASP A 339 -2.56 13.37 14.60
N ALA A 340 -2.86 14.27 13.65
CA ALA A 340 -2.48 15.68 13.72
C ALA A 340 -2.78 16.34 15.07
N THR A 341 -3.95 16.07 15.67
CA THR A 341 -4.35 16.63 16.97
C THR A 341 -3.44 16.16 18.11
N LYS A 342 -3.06 14.87 18.13
CA LYS A 342 -2.14 14.31 19.12
C LYS A 342 -0.72 14.86 18.91
N LEU A 343 -0.26 14.93 17.66
CA LEU A 343 1.04 15.49 17.30
C LEU A 343 1.13 16.99 17.61
N ALA A 344 0.02 17.73 17.45
CA ALA A 344 -0.08 19.16 17.74
C ALA A 344 0.01 19.42 19.24
N SER A 345 -0.74 18.65 20.03
CA SER A 345 -0.72 18.72 21.50
C SER A 345 0.66 18.43 22.12
N GLN A 346 1.53 17.74 21.37
CA GLN A 346 2.88 17.39 21.80
C GLN A 346 3.97 18.31 21.22
N GLY A 347 3.61 19.33 20.43
CA GLY A 347 4.58 20.20 19.75
C GLY A 347 5.44 19.46 18.70
N LYS A 348 4.96 18.31 18.20
CA LYS A 348 5.69 17.40 17.30
C LYS A 348 5.26 17.47 15.84
N LEU A 349 4.36 18.38 15.47
CA LEU A 349 4.11 18.69 14.06
C LEU A 349 5.38 19.27 13.45
N LYS A 350 6.20 18.42 12.83
CA LYS A 350 7.28 18.85 11.96
C LYS A 350 6.73 19.04 10.55
N LYS A 351 7.34 19.94 9.78
CA LYS A 351 7.10 20.00 8.32
C LYS A 351 7.50 18.65 7.70
N GLY A 352 6.59 18.03 6.94
CA GLY A 352 6.89 16.80 6.19
C GLY A 352 6.89 15.50 7.00
N VAL A 353 6.04 15.38 8.03
CA VAL A 353 5.86 14.10 8.72
C VAL A 353 5.08 13.14 7.81
N GLY A 354 5.80 12.20 7.22
CA GLY A 354 5.22 11.02 6.59
C GLY A 354 4.91 9.91 7.60
N LEU A 355 4.32 8.82 7.13
CA LEU A 355 4.02 7.66 7.97
C LEU A 355 5.29 7.00 8.55
N PRO A 356 5.26 6.53 9.82
CA PRO A 356 6.40 5.84 10.44
C PRO A 356 6.68 4.46 9.83
N HIS A 357 5.70 3.89 9.14
CA HIS A 357 5.76 2.56 8.54
C HIS A 357 5.20 2.57 7.10
N PRO A 358 5.63 1.65 6.23
CA PRO A 358 5.10 1.52 4.88
C PRO A 358 3.65 0.99 4.87
N GLY A 359 2.94 1.14 3.75
CA GLY A 359 1.58 0.60 3.58
C GLY A 359 1.47 -0.90 3.90
N LEU A 360 2.51 -1.69 3.56
CA LEU A 360 2.58 -3.12 3.85
C LEU A 360 2.45 -3.43 5.35
N TYR A 361 3.06 -2.62 6.22
CA TYR A 361 2.95 -2.78 7.66
C TYR A 361 1.48 -2.67 8.11
N TYR A 362 0.80 -1.60 7.71
CA TYR A 362 -0.60 -1.37 8.09
C TYR A 362 -1.53 -2.41 7.49
N GLY A 363 -1.24 -2.90 6.28
CA GLY A 363 -1.97 -3.98 5.65
C GLY A 363 -1.90 -5.28 6.46
N LEU A 364 -0.70 -5.67 6.90
CA LEU A 364 -0.51 -6.83 7.77
C LEU A 364 -1.15 -6.62 9.14
N GLU A 365 -0.98 -5.45 9.75
CA GLU A 365 -1.59 -5.08 11.03
C GLU A 365 -3.11 -5.24 10.99
N SER A 366 -3.77 -4.69 9.96
CA SER A 366 -5.21 -4.81 9.75
C SER A 366 -5.65 -6.27 9.59
N PHE A 367 -4.89 -7.07 8.86
CA PHE A 367 -5.19 -8.49 8.67
C PHE A 367 -5.13 -9.26 9.98
N PHE A 368 -4.06 -9.07 10.77
CA PHE A 368 -3.93 -9.72 12.08
C PHE A 368 -4.99 -9.26 13.08
N GLN A 369 -5.34 -7.97 13.07
CA GLN A 369 -6.45 -7.46 13.89
C GLN A 369 -7.79 -8.10 13.51
N SER A 370 -8.03 -8.33 12.21
CA SER A 370 -9.24 -9.01 11.73
C SER A 370 -9.34 -10.44 12.23
N ILE A 371 -8.20 -11.16 12.29
CA ILE A 371 -8.15 -12.50 12.88
C ILE A 371 -8.38 -12.44 14.38
N ALA A 372 -7.61 -11.62 15.10
CA ALA A 372 -7.61 -11.60 16.57
C ALA A 372 -8.94 -11.07 17.17
N LYS A 373 -9.58 -10.12 16.49
CA LYS A 373 -10.75 -9.39 17.02
C LYS A 373 -12.05 -9.68 16.26
N GLY A 374 -11.99 -10.44 15.16
CA GLY A 374 -13.15 -10.70 14.30
C GLY A 374 -13.67 -9.45 13.59
N SER A 375 -12.82 -8.43 13.39
CA SER A 375 -13.19 -7.22 12.66
C SER A 375 -13.28 -7.49 11.15
N GLU A 376 -14.04 -6.65 10.44
CA GLU A 376 -14.04 -6.66 8.98
C GLU A 376 -12.65 -6.35 8.41
N VAL A 377 -12.31 -7.05 7.33
CA VAL A 377 -11.08 -6.76 6.57
C VAL A 377 -11.22 -5.44 5.82
N ILE A 378 -10.11 -4.72 5.67
CA ILE A 378 -10.09 -3.46 4.90
C ILE A 378 -10.32 -3.66 3.39
N CYS A 379 -9.99 -4.85 2.88
CA CYS A 379 -10.14 -5.21 1.48
C CYS A 379 -10.38 -6.71 1.36
N SER A 380 -11.63 -7.09 1.16
CA SER A 380 -12.05 -8.47 0.89
C SER A 380 -11.54 -8.99 -0.46
N ALA A 381 -11.73 -10.29 -0.72
CA ALA A 381 -11.48 -10.88 -2.04
C ALA A 381 -12.36 -10.22 -3.13
N GLU A 382 -13.65 -9.99 -2.85
CA GLU A 382 -14.59 -9.35 -3.79
C GLU A 382 -14.17 -7.92 -4.13
N GLU A 383 -13.73 -7.13 -3.14
CA GLU A 383 -13.20 -5.79 -3.41
C GLU A 383 -11.88 -5.85 -4.19
N GLY A 384 -11.03 -6.81 -3.87
CA GLY A 384 -9.78 -7.04 -4.60
C GLY A 384 -10.00 -7.44 -6.05
N LEU A 385 -11.03 -8.24 -6.33
CA LEU A 385 -11.48 -8.61 -7.67
C LEU A 385 -11.83 -7.36 -8.47
N ARG A 386 -12.61 -6.42 -7.92
CA ARG A 386 -13.07 -5.22 -8.65
C ARG A 386 -11.90 -4.38 -9.16
N ALA A 387 -10.92 -4.08 -8.32
CA ALA A 387 -9.75 -3.31 -8.73
C ALA A 387 -8.88 -4.08 -9.74
N THR A 388 -8.76 -5.40 -9.56
CA THR A 388 -8.03 -6.27 -10.48
C THR A 388 -8.70 -6.35 -11.85
N ALA A 389 -10.03 -6.43 -11.90
CA ALA A 389 -10.83 -6.46 -13.12
C ALA A 389 -10.59 -5.23 -14.00
N ILE A 390 -10.52 -4.04 -13.39
CA ILE A 390 -10.19 -2.81 -14.10
C ILE A 390 -8.77 -2.88 -14.68
N ALA A 391 -7.79 -3.34 -13.90
CA ALA A 391 -6.43 -3.49 -14.39
C ALA A 391 -6.32 -4.49 -15.56
N ILE A 392 -7.08 -5.60 -15.51
CA ILE A 392 -7.19 -6.57 -16.60
C ILE A 392 -7.74 -5.90 -17.85
N LYS A 393 -8.80 -5.09 -17.73
CA LYS A 393 -9.42 -4.37 -18.86
C LYS A 393 -8.49 -3.31 -19.45
N VAL A 394 -7.72 -2.60 -18.62
CA VAL A 394 -6.69 -1.67 -19.10
C VAL A 394 -5.58 -2.41 -19.85
N GLN A 395 -5.11 -3.54 -19.33
CA GLN A 395 -4.10 -4.35 -20.01
C GLN A 395 -4.63 -4.91 -21.33
N ALA A 396 -5.90 -5.36 -21.39
CA ALA A 396 -6.54 -5.79 -22.62
C ALA A 396 -6.64 -4.65 -23.66
N ALA A 397 -6.96 -3.42 -23.23
CA ALA A 397 -6.97 -2.25 -24.10
C ALA A 397 -5.58 -1.98 -24.69
N LEU A 398 -4.51 -2.11 -23.90
CA LEU A 398 -3.13 -1.96 -24.36
C LEU A 398 -2.73 -3.04 -25.37
N SER A 399 -3.08 -4.29 -25.09
CA SER A 399 -2.69 -5.42 -25.92
C SER A 399 -3.43 -5.45 -27.26
N THR A 400 -4.69 -5.01 -27.28
CA THR A 400 -5.52 -5.00 -28.50
C THR A 400 -5.42 -3.68 -29.28
N GLY A 401 -5.01 -2.59 -28.62
CA GLY A 401 -5.11 -1.23 -29.17
C GLY A 401 -6.55 -0.74 -29.31
N MET A 402 -7.52 -1.44 -28.72
CA MET A 402 -8.95 -1.17 -28.84
C MET A 402 -9.55 -0.84 -27.47
N PRO A 403 -10.50 0.11 -27.40
CA PRO A 403 -11.24 0.36 -26.17
C PRO A 403 -11.90 -0.90 -25.61
N GLN A 404 -11.97 -0.99 -24.28
CA GLN A 404 -12.62 -2.10 -23.56
C GLN A 404 -13.78 -1.56 -22.75
N ASP A 405 -14.95 -2.19 -22.87
CA ASP A 405 -16.08 -1.92 -22.00
C ASP A 405 -15.97 -2.76 -20.72
N ILE A 406 -16.51 -2.21 -19.63
CA ILE A 406 -16.55 -2.84 -18.31
C ILE A 406 -18.01 -3.04 -17.95
N ASP A 407 -18.40 -4.30 -17.85
CA ASP A 407 -19.75 -4.69 -17.47
C ASP A 407 -19.83 -4.88 -15.96
N GLU A 408 -21.03 -4.74 -15.39
CA GLU A 408 -21.24 -5.04 -13.96
C GLU A 408 -20.83 -6.47 -13.61
N SER A 409 -20.98 -7.40 -14.56
CA SER A 409 -20.55 -8.79 -14.39
C SER A 409 -19.04 -8.90 -14.15
N ASP A 410 -18.21 -8.04 -14.75
CA ASP A 410 -16.75 -8.06 -14.55
C ASP A 410 -16.33 -7.69 -13.11
N LEU A 411 -17.21 -7.00 -12.38
CA LEU A 411 -16.95 -6.42 -11.06
C LEU A 411 -17.52 -7.26 -9.91
N THR A 412 -17.94 -8.50 -10.19
CA THR A 412 -18.43 -9.42 -9.17
C THR A 412 -17.90 -10.83 -9.37
N SER A 413 -17.86 -11.61 -8.28
CA SER A 413 -17.58 -13.03 -8.34
C SER A 413 -18.73 -13.87 -8.90
N LYS A 414 -19.97 -13.34 -8.84
CA LYS A 414 -21.20 -14.03 -9.23
C LYS A 414 -21.41 -14.13 -10.74
#